data_AF-A0A370DG19-F1
#
_entry.id   AF-A0A370DG19-F1
#
_cell.length_a   1.000
_cell.length_b   1.000
_cell.length_c   1.000
_cell.angle_alpha   90.00
_cell.angle_beta   90.00
_cell.angle_gamma   90.00
#
_symmetry.space_group_name_H-M   'P 1'
#
loop_
_entity.id
_entity.type
_entity.pdbx_description
1 polymer ?
#
loop_
_entity_poly.entity_id
_entity_poly.type
_entity_poly.pdbx_seq_one_letter_code
_entity_poly.pdbx_strand_id
1 'polypeptide(L)'
;MHVRYKLRKSKGLVTPKGPEFSDAETISCDIDGTSIKFKAPKHRPRRSNHKQILPSNSYKMDEMVFREFQDECVVNNISWEHFDLFYNTWAFYGPWFTGVLAELRMSFSLVKSINKENNDYSLFHPRAFEKVIGDYLTSNFSTYANDLMNGRHEYIAPVNWRPLNSLPVVAVKLQVEPDTEVIRDTIQHFVFFPISDKVMACVQFVPSQILAASQEELDKRVSRSTMHELMNNIIDSIDIDLSPDATAQKTKALEGLHDTSLVSEFLPLKWSDLKHNNEVKQLD
;
A
#
# COMPACT_ATOMS: atom_id res chain seq x y z
N MET A 1 43.69 0.04 -32.40
CA MET A 1 43.35 -1.14 -31.59
C MET A 1 41.83 -1.24 -31.53
N HIS A 2 41.20 -2.23 -32.16
CA HIS A 2 39.74 -2.41 -32.13
C HIS A 2 39.37 -3.57 -31.22
N VAL A 3 38.87 -3.28 -30.02
CA VAL A 3 38.30 -4.31 -29.15
C VAL A 3 36.89 -4.61 -29.66
N ARG A 4 36.70 -5.81 -30.24
CA ARG A 4 35.36 -6.33 -30.58
C ARG A 4 34.68 -6.78 -29.30
N TYR A 5 33.91 -5.90 -28.68
CA TYR A 5 33.05 -6.28 -27.56
C TYR A 5 31.90 -7.16 -28.07
N LYS A 6 31.90 -8.44 -27.67
CA LYS A 6 30.75 -9.33 -27.85
C LYS A 6 29.97 -9.37 -26.54
N LEU A 7 28.79 -8.75 -26.52
CA LEU A 7 27.89 -8.84 -25.37
C LEU A 7 27.50 -10.29 -25.14
N ARG A 8 27.48 -10.71 -23.86
CA ARG A 8 27.06 -12.07 -23.50
C ARG A 8 25.57 -12.22 -23.82
N LYS A 9 25.19 -13.35 -24.42
CA LYS A 9 23.76 -13.72 -24.53
C LYS A 9 23.21 -13.93 -23.12
N SER A 10 22.03 -13.36 -22.85
CA SER A 10 21.33 -13.60 -21.59
C SER A 10 21.13 -15.10 -21.39
N LYS A 11 21.44 -15.60 -20.19
CA LYS A 11 21.35 -17.03 -19.84
C LYS A 11 20.03 -17.40 -19.14
N GLY A 12 19.07 -16.48 -19.04
CA GLY A 12 17.79 -16.71 -18.36
C GLY A 12 17.41 -15.58 -17.41
N LEU A 13 16.65 -15.93 -16.36
CA LEU A 13 16.18 -15.01 -15.32
C LEU A 13 17.35 -14.33 -14.59
N VAL A 14 17.34 -13.01 -14.55
CA VAL A 14 18.30 -12.19 -13.81
C VAL A 14 17.70 -11.82 -12.46
N THR A 15 18.42 -12.08 -11.37
CA THR A 15 18.04 -11.60 -10.04
C THR A 15 18.74 -10.26 -9.79
N PRO A 16 18.02 -9.13 -9.81
CA PRO A 16 18.63 -7.83 -9.60
C PRO A 16 18.94 -7.63 -8.10
N LYS A 17 20.05 -6.96 -7.81
CA LYS A 17 20.52 -6.66 -6.46
C LYS A 17 20.04 -5.27 -6.04
N GLY A 18 19.29 -5.23 -4.93
CA GLY A 18 18.87 -4.00 -4.27
C GLY A 18 19.73 -3.67 -3.06
N PRO A 19 19.29 -2.75 -2.19
CA PRO A 19 19.93 -2.51 -0.91
C PRO A 19 19.79 -3.73 0.01
N GLU A 20 20.80 -3.95 0.86
CA GLU A 20 20.77 -5.00 1.88
C GLU A 20 19.97 -4.52 3.10
N PHE A 21 19.06 -5.37 3.59
CA PHE A 21 18.25 -5.03 4.76
C PHE A 21 19.05 -5.03 6.07
N SER A 22 20.19 -5.73 6.13
CA SER A 22 21.11 -5.68 7.26
C SER A 22 21.64 -4.28 7.55
N ASP A 23 21.72 -3.43 6.51
CA ASP A 23 22.16 -2.04 6.60
C ASP A 23 20.99 -1.06 6.82
N ALA A 24 19.77 -1.57 7.06
CA ALA A 24 18.59 -0.76 7.26
C ALA A 24 18.64 0.00 8.59
N GLU A 25 18.34 1.29 8.53
CA GLU A 25 18.25 2.13 9.71
C GLU A 25 16.86 1.97 10.34
N THR A 26 16.80 2.05 11.68
CA THR A 26 15.52 2.09 12.38
C THR A 26 14.95 3.49 12.27
N ILE A 27 13.75 3.57 11.70
CA ILE A 27 12.95 4.78 11.59
C ILE A 27 11.88 4.69 12.66
N SER A 28 11.69 5.77 13.40
CA SER A 28 10.70 5.85 14.47
C SER A 28 10.02 7.19 14.48
N CYS A 29 8.73 7.20 14.76
CA CYS A 29 7.99 8.41 15.05
C CYS A 29 6.95 8.15 16.15
N ASP A 30 6.61 9.21 16.86
CA ASP A 30 5.53 9.25 17.84
C ASP A 30 4.35 10.04 17.27
N ILE A 31 3.13 9.53 17.46
CA ILE A 31 1.89 10.22 17.09
C ILE A 31 0.96 10.16 18.30
N ASP A 32 0.77 11.29 18.98
CA ASP A 32 -0.01 11.38 20.22
C ASP A 32 0.36 10.28 21.25
N GLY A 33 1.66 10.03 21.43
CA GLY A 33 2.18 9.00 22.34
C GLY A 33 2.14 7.57 21.80
N THR A 34 1.62 7.34 20.60
CA THR A 34 1.70 6.04 19.91
C THR A 34 3.00 5.98 19.12
N SER A 35 3.90 5.09 19.52
CA SER A 35 5.20 4.92 18.86
C SER A 35 5.08 3.93 17.71
N ILE A 36 5.52 4.34 16.52
CA ILE A 36 5.65 3.48 15.34
C ILE A 36 7.12 3.37 15.01
N LYS A 37 7.61 2.13 14.86
CA LYS A 37 9.00 1.84 14.50
C LYS A 37 9.02 0.86 13.34
N PHE A 38 9.95 1.03 12.42
CA PHE A 38 10.24 0.06 11.36
C PHE A 38 11.66 0.26 10.86
N LYS A 39 12.20 -0.71 10.13
CA LYS A 39 13.51 -0.58 9.49
C LYS A 39 13.34 -0.37 8.00
N ALA A 40 14.12 0.53 7.42
CA ALA A 40 14.20 0.67 5.97
C ALA A 40 15.62 1.06 5.52
N PRO A 41 16.12 0.55 4.38
CA PRO A 41 17.38 1.01 3.83
C PRO A 41 17.32 2.47 3.38
N LYS A 42 18.49 3.10 3.26
CA LYS A 42 18.62 4.47 2.75
C LYS A 42 17.97 4.63 1.38
N HIS A 43 17.29 5.76 1.19
CA HIS A 43 16.68 6.14 -0.09
C HIS A 43 17.73 6.15 -1.21
N ARG A 44 17.49 5.37 -2.26
CA ARG A 44 18.40 5.22 -3.42
C ARG A 44 17.56 5.06 -4.69
N PRO A 45 16.84 6.10 -5.13
CA PRO A 45 15.98 6.02 -6.31
C PRO A 45 16.84 5.93 -7.57
N ARG A 46 16.27 5.40 -8.66
CA ARG A 46 16.93 5.49 -9.97
C ARG A 46 17.00 6.94 -10.45
N ARG A 47 15.95 7.72 -10.17
CA ARG A 47 15.80 9.11 -10.63
C ARG A 47 15.86 10.07 -9.44
N SER A 48 16.54 11.19 -9.61
CA SER A 48 16.71 12.21 -8.56
C SER A 48 15.42 12.97 -8.21
N ASN A 49 14.37 12.87 -9.04
CA ASN A 49 13.09 13.54 -8.79
C ASN A 49 12.22 12.83 -7.75
N HIS A 50 12.54 11.58 -7.38
CA HIS A 50 11.88 10.89 -6.28
C HIS A 50 12.46 11.44 -4.98
N LYS A 51 11.75 12.40 -4.36
CA LYS A 51 12.18 13.00 -3.10
C LYS A 51 11.82 12.09 -1.95
N GLN A 52 12.79 11.87 -1.06
CA GLN A 52 12.56 11.17 0.19
C GLN A 52 11.61 11.97 1.09
N ILE A 53 10.73 11.26 1.79
CA ILE A 53 9.99 11.79 2.94
C ILE A 53 10.43 10.96 4.15
N LEU A 54 10.89 11.64 5.20
CA LEU A 54 11.21 11.02 6.49
C LEU A 54 10.27 11.59 7.54
N PRO A 55 9.83 10.75 8.49
CA PRO A 55 9.01 11.24 9.57
C PRO A 55 9.82 12.13 10.52
N SER A 56 9.15 13.12 11.08
CA SER A 56 9.60 13.83 12.28
C SER A 56 9.53 12.88 13.50
N ASN A 57 10.28 13.20 14.55
CA ASN A 57 10.32 12.36 15.75
C ASN A 57 8.96 12.25 16.44
N SER A 58 8.16 13.31 16.42
CA SER A 58 6.86 13.38 17.07
C SER A 58 5.90 14.22 16.25
N TYR A 59 4.63 13.84 16.31
CA TYR A 59 3.53 14.56 15.72
C TYR A 59 2.37 14.65 16.69
N LYS A 60 1.59 15.71 16.55
CA LYS A 60 0.25 15.77 17.12
C LYS A 60 -0.78 15.65 16.01
N MET A 61 -1.75 14.75 16.15
CA MET A 61 -2.68 14.42 15.07
C MET A 61 -3.53 15.63 14.65
N ASP A 62 -3.85 16.50 15.59
CA ASP A 62 -4.58 17.76 15.43
C ASP A 62 -3.77 18.88 14.75
N GLU A 63 -2.43 18.78 14.75
CA GLU A 63 -1.54 19.70 14.02
C GLU A 63 -1.17 19.18 12.61
N MET A 64 -1.49 17.93 12.29
CA MET A 64 -1.20 17.33 10.99
C MET A 64 -2.09 17.90 9.89
N VAL A 65 -1.47 18.33 8.78
CA VAL A 65 -2.18 18.77 7.58
C VAL A 65 -2.44 17.57 6.67
N PHE A 66 -3.59 16.96 6.89
CA PHE A 66 -4.15 15.95 6.00
C PHE A 66 -4.57 16.60 4.68
N ARG A 67 -4.27 15.95 3.56
CA ARG A 67 -4.62 16.42 2.21
C ARG A 67 -5.67 15.51 1.62
N GLU A 68 -6.77 16.09 1.18
CA GLU A 68 -7.73 15.40 0.32
C GLU A 68 -7.09 15.19 -1.05
N PHE A 69 -7.01 13.96 -1.51
CA PHE A 69 -6.78 13.71 -2.92
C PHE A 69 -8.10 13.96 -3.65
N GLN A 70 -8.21 15.09 -4.35
CA GLN A 70 -9.27 15.31 -5.32
C GLN A 70 -9.04 14.36 -6.50
N ASP A 71 -9.46 13.11 -6.37
CA ASP A 71 -9.99 12.42 -7.53
C ASP A 71 -11.45 12.85 -7.66
N GLU A 72 -11.87 13.25 -8.87
CA GLU A 72 -13.23 13.74 -9.16
C GLU A 72 -14.34 12.69 -8.88
N CYS A 73 -13.96 11.50 -8.40
CA CYS A 73 -14.82 10.36 -8.18
C CYS A 73 -15.02 10.12 -6.69
N VAL A 74 -15.90 10.91 -6.10
CA VAL A 74 -16.50 10.62 -4.80
C VAL A 74 -17.40 9.40 -4.96
N VAL A 75 -16.89 8.22 -4.67
CA VAL A 75 -17.68 6.98 -4.65
C VAL A 75 -18.28 6.85 -3.25
N ASN A 76 -19.60 6.66 -3.17
CA ASN A 76 -20.35 6.49 -1.91
C ASN A 76 -20.30 7.69 -0.93
N ASN A 77 -20.13 8.93 -1.41
CA ASN A 77 -20.04 10.14 -0.55
C ASN A 77 -18.88 10.12 0.47
N ILE A 78 -17.87 9.27 0.27
CA ILE A 78 -16.69 9.19 1.12
C ILE A 78 -15.53 9.84 0.38
N SER A 79 -14.86 10.78 1.04
CA SER A 79 -13.53 11.24 0.61
C SER A 79 -12.45 10.81 1.58
N TRP A 80 -11.21 10.81 1.11
CA TRP A 80 -10.07 10.30 1.86
C TRP A 80 -9.03 11.39 2.00
N GLU A 81 -8.58 11.61 3.23
CA GLU A 81 -7.44 12.48 3.47
C GLU A 81 -6.21 11.67 3.86
N HIS A 82 -5.08 12.11 3.33
CA HIS A 82 -3.79 11.45 3.46
C HIS A 82 -2.78 12.38 4.12
N PHE A 83 -1.96 11.83 4.98
CA PHE A 83 -0.75 12.46 5.50
C PHE A 83 0.43 11.55 5.23
N ASP A 84 1.36 11.98 4.37
CA ASP A 84 2.54 11.19 3.99
C ASP A 84 3.59 11.23 5.11
N LEU A 85 3.75 10.11 5.79
CA LEU A 85 4.67 9.96 6.92
C LEU A 85 6.08 9.59 6.43
N PHE A 86 6.17 8.71 5.43
CA PHE A 86 7.43 8.25 4.88
C PHE A 86 7.31 7.87 3.42
N TYR A 87 8.36 8.17 2.65
CA TYR A 87 8.48 7.78 1.27
C TYR A 87 9.94 7.49 0.93
N ASN A 88 10.22 6.25 0.53
CA ASN A 88 11.51 5.86 -0.01
C ASN A 88 11.34 5.11 -1.33
N THR A 89 12.41 5.11 -2.11
CA THR A 89 12.54 4.36 -3.35
C THR A 89 13.91 3.72 -3.41
N TRP A 90 13.97 2.49 -3.92
CA TRP A 90 15.22 1.74 -4.07
C TRP A 90 15.33 1.14 -5.46
N ALA A 91 16.41 1.49 -6.16
CA ALA A 91 16.77 0.88 -7.44
C ALA A 91 17.44 -0.47 -7.24
N PHE A 92 17.10 -1.42 -8.10
CA PHE A 92 17.65 -2.78 -8.15
C PHE A 92 18.45 -2.95 -9.44
N TYR A 93 19.73 -3.29 -9.28
CA TYR A 93 20.71 -3.33 -10.37
C TYR A 93 20.95 -4.75 -10.83
N GLY A 94 20.97 -4.94 -12.15
CA GLY A 94 21.39 -6.22 -12.70
C GLY A 94 22.92 -6.39 -12.73
N PRO A 95 23.40 -7.46 -13.36
CA PRO A 95 24.82 -7.71 -13.58
C PRO A 95 25.52 -6.57 -14.34
N TRP A 96 26.86 -6.65 -14.39
CA TRP A 96 27.69 -5.69 -15.10
C TRP A 96 27.11 -5.28 -16.46
N PHE A 97 27.03 -3.96 -16.68
CA PHE A 97 26.54 -3.30 -17.89
C PHE A 97 25.03 -3.40 -18.18
N THR A 98 24.18 -3.90 -17.26
CA THR A 98 22.71 -3.86 -17.44
C THR A 98 22.04 -2.64 -16.84
N GLY A 99 22.68 -1.99 -15.86
CA GLY A 99 22.08 -0.85 -15.14
C GLY A 99 20.93 -1.27 -14.21
N VAL A 100 19.99 -0.34 -13.98
CA VAL A 100 18.80 -0.57 -13.15
C VAL A 100 17.78 -1.40 -13.93
N LEU A 101 17.37 -2.53 -13.34
CA LEU A 101 16.39 -3.45 -13.92
C LEU A 101 15.03 -3.39 -13.22
N ALA A 102 15.00 -2.92 -11.98
CA ALA A 102 13.77 -2.80 -11.20
C ALA A 102 13.89 -1.66 -10.18
N GLU A 103 12.76 -1.23 -9.64
CA GLU A 103 12.66 -0.21 -8.61
C GLU A 103 11.51 -0.54 -7.67
N LEU A 104 11.76 -0.49 -6.37
CA LEU A 104 10.75 -0.63 -5.34
C LEU A 104 10.45 0.75 -4.76
N ARG A 105 9.19 1.17 -4.81
CA ARG A 105 8.69 2.36 -4.09
C ARG A 105 7.93 1.92 -2.86
N MET A 106 8.13 2.63 -1.76
CA MET A 106 7.38 2.48 -0.52
C MET A 106 6.83 3.83 -0.10
N SER A 107 5.52 3.89 0.11
CA SER A 107 4.84 4.99 0.80
C SER A 107 4.26 4.44 2.11
N PHE A 108 4.37 5.24 3.16
CA PHE A 108 3.66 5.04 4.40
C PHE A 108 2.91 6.34 4.67
N SER A 109 1.59 6.28 4.61
CA SER A 109 0.71 7.41 4.87
C SER A 109 -0.28 7.07 5.98
N LEU A 110 -0.70 8.08 6.72
CA LEU A 110 -1.87 8.02 7.59
C LEU A 110 -3.09 8.41 6.78
N VAL A 111 -4.16 7.65 6.93
CA VAL A 111 -5.38 7.79 6.13
C VAL A 111 -6.58 7.87 7.07
N LYS A 112 -7.47 8.82 6.81
CA LYS A 112 -8.78 8.88 7.47
C LYS A 112 -9.87 9.19 6.44
N SER A 113 -11.04 8.58 6.65
CA SER A 113 -12.20 8.87 5.82
C SER A 113 -12.90 10.12 6.31
N ILE A 114 -13.29 11.01 5.40
CA ILE A 114 -14.31 12.01 5.64
C ILE A 114 -15.64 11.40 5.21
N ASN A 115 -16.34 10.77 6.15
CA ASN A 115 -17.73 10.37 5.94
C ASN A 115 -18.64 11.45 6.54
N LYS A 116 -19.45 12.11 5.70
CA LYS A 116 -20.34 13.20 6.13
C LYS A 116 -21.55 12.70 6.94
N GLU A 117 -21.87 11.41 6.87
CA GLU A 117 -23.13 10.88 7.41
C GLU A 117 -22.96 9.89 8.56
N ASN A 118 -21.77 9.29 8.76
CA ASN A 118 -21.60 8.28 9.80
C ASN A 118 -20.18 8.22 10.39
N ASN A 119 -20.04 8.73 11.62
CA ASN A 119 -18.78 8.79 12.36
C ASN A 119 -18.77 7.91 13.62
N ASP A 120 -19.77 7.05 13.85
CA ASP A 120 -19.80 6.20 15.05
C ASP A 120 -19.26 4.78 14.76
N TYR A 121 -17.94 4.67 14.72
CA TYR A 121 -17.24 3.40 14.54
C TYR A 121 -15.80 3.51 15.05
N SER A 122 -15.18 2.39 15.39
CA SER A 122 -13.75 2.34 15.73
C SER A 122 -13.03 1.44 14.72
N LEU A 123 -11.90 1.92 14.17
CA LEU A 123 -11.02 1.10 13.34
C LEU A 123 -10.31 -0.02 14.11
N PHE A 124 -10.34 -0.01 15.44
CA PHE A 124 -9.89 -1.16 16.23
C PHE A 124 -10.89 -2.32 16.22
N HIS A 125 -12.14 -2.07 15.83
CA HIS A 125 -13.14 -3.13 15.67
C HIS A 125 -12.92 -3.87 14.33
N PRO A 126 -12.71 -5.21 14.32
CA PRO A 126 -12.31 -5.96 13.12
C PRO A 126 -13.23 -5.75 11.91
N ARG A 127 -14.55 -5.85 12.11
CA ARG A 127 -15.55 -5.69 11.02
C ARG A 127 -15.64 -4.26 10.48
N ALA A 128 -15.46 -3.26 11.35
CA ALA A 128 -15.42 -1.87 10.90
C ALA A 128 -14.15 -1.61 10.10
N PHE A 129 -13.01 -2.16 10.55
CA PHE A 129 -11.74 -2.07 9.85
C PHE A 129 -11.79 -2.71 8.45
N GLU A 130 -12.32 -3.92 8.34
CA GLU A 130 -12.54 -4.61 7.05
C GLU A 130 -13.40 -3.78 6.09
N LYS A 131 -14.51 -3.22 6.61
CA LYS A 131 -15.40 -2.38 5.82
C LYS A 131 -14.67 -1.12 5.31
N VAL A 132 -13.94 -0.43 6.18
CA VAL A 132 -13.19 0.78 5.82
C VAL A 132 -12.12 0.50 4.78
N ILE A 133 -11.42 -0.64 4.87
CA ILE A 133 -10.48 -1.07 3.82
C ILE A 133 -11.22 -1.32 2.50
N GLY A 134 -12.38 -1.98 2.53
CA GLY A 134 -13.20 -2.19 1.34
C GLY A 134 -13.66 -0.88 0.68
N ASP A 135 -14.10 0.08 1.49
CA ASP A 135 -14.49 1.43 1.05
C ASP A 135 -13.28 2.19 0.46
N TYR A 136 -12.10 2.08 1.10
CA TYR A 136 -10.86 2.68 0.63
C TYR A 136 -10.44 2.14 -0.73
N LEU A 137 -10.41 0.80 -0.88
CA LEU A 137 -10.07 0.13 -2.13
C LEU A 137 -11.07 0.49 -3.23
N THR A 138 -12.37 0.56 -2.91
CA THR A 138 -13.39 0.97 -3.87
C THR A 138 -13.15 2.40 -4.34
N SER A 139 -12.95 3.35 -3.43
CA SER A 139 -12.73 4.75 -3.83
C SER A 139 -11.48 4.93 -4.70
N ASN A 140 -10.40 4.20 -4.42
CA ASN A 140 -9.11 4.38 -5.10
C ASN A 140 -8.99 3.57 -6.40
N PHE A 141 -9.73 2.47 -6.56
CA PHE A 141 -9.52 1.53 -7.68
C PHE A 141 -10.77 1.24 -8.52
N SER A 142 -11.97 1.63 -8.07
CA SER A 142 -13.22 1.40 -8.82
C SER A 142 -13.42 2.35 -10.01
N THR A 143 -12.88 3.56 -9.92
CA THR A 143 -13.12 4.68 -10.84
C THR A 143 -12.61 4.45 -12.27
N TYR A 144 -11.68 3.52 -12.42
CA TYR A 144 -11.07 3.24 -13.71
C TYR A 144 -11.94 2.37 -14.65
N ALA A 145 -13.15 2.01 -14.23
CA ALA A 145 -14.16 1.42 -15.11
C ALA A 145 -14.81 2.47 -16.03
N ASN A 146 -14.06 3.06 -16.95
CA ASN A 146 -14.60 4.05 -17.91
C ASN A 146 -15.53 3.39 -18.96
N ASP A 147 -16.48 4.16 -19.51
CA ASP A 147 -17.41 3.68 -20.55
C ASP A 147 -16.69 3.19 -21.81
N LEU A 148 -15.49 3.72 -22.05
CA LEU A 148 -14.58 3.28 -23.12
C LEU A 148 -14.12 1.82 -22.96
N MET A 149 -14.16 1.27 -21.76
CA MET A 149 -13.68 -0.09 -21.43
C MET A 149 -14.83 -1.11 -21.26
N ASN A 150 -16.05 -0.81 -21.73
CA ASN A 150 -17.21 -1.69 -21.63
C ASN A 150 -17.51 -2.18 -20.19
N GLY A 151 -17.23 -1.37 -19.17
CA GLY A 151 -17.44 -1.74 -17.77
C GLY A 151 -16.44 -2.74 -17.19
N ARG A 152 -15.31 -2.99 -17.85
CA ARG A 152 -14.20 -3.78 -17.29
C ARG A 152 -13.43 -2.97 -16.25
N HIS A 153 -12.99 -3.63 -15.18
CA HIS A 153 -12.21 -3.00 -14.12
C HIS A 153 -10.72 -3.07 -14.46
N GLU A 154 -9.97 -2.00 -14.19
CA GLU A 154 -8.51 -2.00 -14.36
C GLU A 154 -7.79 -2.80 -13.28
N TYR A 155 -8.42 -3.01 -12.12
CA TYR A 155 -7.82 -3.68 -10.97
C TYR A 155 -8.74 -4.72 -10.35
N ILE A 156 -8.12 -5.67 -9.65
CA ILE A 156 -8.75 -6.71 -8.84
C ILE A 156 -8.22 -6.54 -7.41
N ALA A 157 -9.12 -6.29 -6.45
CA ALA A 157 -8.76 -6.04 -5.06
C ALA A 157 -9.90 -6.38 -4.07
N PRO A 158 -9.60 -6.79 -2.84
CA PRO A 158 -8.29 -7.23 -2.38
C PRO A 158 -7.97 -8.64 -2.89
N VAL A 159 -6.70 -8.90 -3.17
CA VAL A 159 -6.16 -10.24 -3.49
C VAL A 159 -5.15 -10.63 -2.40
N ASN A 160 -4.96 -11.92 -2.16
CA ASN A 160 -3.99 -12.42 -1.17
C ASN A 160 -4.17 -11.80 0.23
N TRP A 161 -5.42 -11.60 0.65
CA TRP A 161 -5.79 -11.11 1.98
C TRP A 161 -5.22 -12.00 3.08
N ARG A 162 -4.42 -11.43 3.97
CA ARG A 162 -3.74 -12.16 5.06
C ARG A 162 -3.68 -11.30 6.32
N PRO A 163 -4.42 -11.66 7.39
CA PRO A 163 -4.27 -11.04 8.69
C PRO A 163 -2.83 -11.14 9.20
N LEU A 164 -2.33 -10.07 9.83
CA LEU A 164 -1.02 -10.01 10.45
C LEU A 164 -1.20 -10.04 11.97
N ASN A 165 -0.62 -11.05 12.61
CA ASN A 165 -0.71 -11.25 14.07
C ASN A 165 0.52 -10.71 14.82
N SER A 166 1.47 -10.09 14.12
CA SER A 166 2.71 -9.55 14.70
C SER A 166 2.50 -8.22 15.42
N LEU A 167 1.40 -7.51 15.14
CA LEU A 167 1.11 -6.19 15.70
C LEU A 167 0.10 -6.28 16.85
N PRO A 168 0.12 -5.34 17.81
CA PRO A 168 -0.82 -5.32 18.93
C PRO A 168 -2.25 -4.94 18.51
N VAL A 169 -2.51 -4.68 17.23
CA VAL A 169 -3.79 -4.23 16.67
C VAL A 169 -4.21 -5.14 15.52
N VAL A 170 -5.48 -5.07 15.13
CA VAL A 170 -5.91 -5.72 13.88
C VAL A 170 -5.10 -5.18 12.71
N ALA A 171 -4.47 -6.05 11.95
CA ALA A 171 -3.64 -5.66 10.84
C ALA A 171 -3.79 -6.66 9.70
N VAL A 172 -3.63 -6.19 8.47
CA VAL A 172 -3.77 -7.03 7.29
C VAL A 172 -2.77 -6.65 6.22
N LYS A 173 -2.28 -7.68 5.52
CA LYS A 173 -1.54 -7.57 4.28
C LYS A 173 -2.44 -8.02 3.13
N LEU A 174 -2.45 -7.26 2.04
CA LEU A 174 -3.20 -7.60 0.83
C LEU A 174 -2.48 -7.11 -0.42
N GLN A 175 -3.02 -7.46 -1.57
CA GLN A 175 -2.54 -7.06 -2.88
C GLN A 175 -3.66 -6.44 -3.70
N VAL A 176 -3.27 -5.54 -4.60
CA VAL A 176 -4.10 -5.03 -5.67
C VAL A 176 -3.41 -5.42 -6.97
N GLU A 177 -4.09 -6.22 -7.77
CA GLU A 177 -3.56 -6.75 -9.02
C GLU A 177 -4.20 -6.01 -10.19
N PRO A 178 -3.43 -5.60 -11.22
CA PRO A 178 -4.01 -5.08 -12.44
C PRO A 178 -4.72 -6.20 -13.21
N ASP A 179 -5.87 -5.90 -13.79
CA ASP A 179 -6.43 -6.74 -14.83
C ASP A 179 -5.53 -6.61 -16.07
N THR A 180 -4.71 -7.62 -16.30
CA THR A 180 -3.71 -7.65 -17.37
C THR A 180 -4.30 -7.61 -18.78
N GLU A 181 -5.60 -7.86 -18.93
CA GLU A 181 -6.31 -7.65 -20.20
C GLU A 181 -6.58 -6.16 -20.47
N VAL A 182 -6.60 -5.32 -19.42
CA VAL A 182 -6.99 -3.91 -19.50
C VAL A 182 -5.77 -3.01 -19.40
N ILE A 183 -4.92 -3.19 -18.39
CA ILE A 183 -3.75 -2.35 -18.14
C ILE A 183 -2.46 -3.15 -17.93
N ARG A 184 -1.34 -2.49 -18.22
CA ARG A 184 0.00 -2.99 -17.91
C ARG A 184 0.58 -2.20 -16.74
N ASP A 185 0.18 -2.59 -15.54
CA ASP A 185 0.79 -2.11 -14.31
C ASP A 185 1.38 -3.28 -13.50
N THR A 186 1.94 -2.99 -12.33
CA THR A 186 2.47 -3.98 -11.41
C THR A 186 1.48 -4.29 -10.28
N ILE A 187 1.68 -5.44 -9.64
CA ILE A 187 0.95 -5.81 -8.43
C ILE A 187 1.42 -4.90 -7.30
N GLN A 188 0.47 -4.20 -6.68
CA GLN A 188 0.72 -3.34 -5.54
C GLN A 188 0.46 -4.13 -4.26
N HIS A 189 1.29 -3.91 -3.24
CA HIS A 189 1.15 -4.59 -1.95
C HIS A 189 0.82 -3.57 -0.88
N PHE A 190 -0.18 -3.87 -0.06
CA PHE A 190 -0.62 -3.01 1.01
C PHE A 190 -0.51 -3.70 2.36
N VAL A 191 -0.21 -2.92 3.38
CA VAL A 191 -0.40 -3.27 4.78
C VAL A 191 -1.22 -2.17 5.44
N PHE A 192 -2.30 -2.57 6.11
CA PHE A 192 -3.18 -1.67 6.86
C PHE A 192 -3.19 -2.06 8.33
N PHE A 193 -3.21 -1.06 9.21
CA PHE A 193 -3.46 -1.21 10.65
C PHE A 193 -3.97 0.11 11.25
N PRO A 194 -4.82 0.08 12.29
CA PRO A 194 -5.33 1.29 12.93
C PRO A 194 -4.27 1.95 13.82
N ILE A 195 -4.27 3.28 13.85
CA ILE A 195 -3.52 4.11 14.80
C ILE A 195 -4.44 4.69 15.86
N SER A 196 -5.68 5.02 15.48
CA SER A 196 -6.75 5.48 16.37
C SER A 196 -8.10 4.98 15.86
N ASP A 197 -9.18 5.32 16.57
CA ASP A 197 -10.55 5.02 16.14
C ASP A 197 -10.88 5.46 14.70
N LYS A 198 -10.18 6.48 14.18
CA LYS A 198 -10.52 7.14 12.91
C LYS A 198 -9.37 7.26 11.92
N VAL A 199 -8.15 6.92 12.32
CA VAL A 199 -6.96 6.99 11.46
C VAL A 199 -6.35 5.61 11.34
N MET A 200 -6.12 5.17 10.10
CA MET A 200 -5.34 3.97 9.80
C MET A 200 -4.01 4.32 9.13
N ALA A 201 -3.00 3.51 9.40
CA ALA A 201 -1.80 3.46 8.59
C ALA A 201 -2.09 2.70 7.28
N CYS A 202 -1.58 3.25 6.18
CA CYS A 202 -1.56 2.63 4.86
C CYS A 202 -0.10 2.57 4.40
N VAL A 203 0.48 1.37 4.42
CA VAL A 203 1.83 1.11 3.89
C VAL A 203 1.70 0.45 2.54
N GLN A 204 2.12 1.13 1.48
CA GLN A 204 2.03 0.66 0.11
C GLN A 204 3.42 0.41 -0.46
N PHE A 205 3.58 -0.73 -1.11
CA PHE A 205 4.76 -1.07 -1.89
C PHE A 205 4.40 -1.25 -3.36
N VAL A 206 5.16 -0.60 -4.24
CA VAL A 206 4.98 -0.68 -5.69
C VAL A 206 6.28 -1.19 -6.34
N PRO A 207 6.44 -2.51 -6.50
CA PRO A 207 7.59 -3.10 -7.16
C PRO A 207 7.45 -2.97 -8.67
N SER A 208 8.37 -2.29 -9.35
CA SER A 208 8.32 -2.09 -10.79
C SER A 208 9.55 -2.70 -11.48
N GLN A 209 9.36 -3.37 -12.62
CA GLN A 209 10.46 -3.79 -13.50
C GLN A 209 10.62 -2.77 -14.62
N ILE A 210 11.86 -2.44 -14.96
CA ILE A 210 12.20 -1.37 -15.90
C ILE A 210 12.70 -1.99 -17.21
N LEU A 211 11.80 -2.60 -17.98
CA LEU A 211 12.03 -2.90 -19.40
C LEU A 211 10.75 -2.64 -20.20
N ALA A 212 10.89 -2.20 -21.45
CA ALA A 212 9.80 -2.07 -22.40
C ALA A 212 9.38 -3.45 -22.94
N ALA A 213 8.78 -4.28 -22.08
CA ALA A 213 8.32 -5.63 -22.40
C ALA A 213 7.00 -5.91 -21.67
N SER A 214 6.29 -6.98 -22.04
CA SER A 214 5.11 -7.40 -21.28
C SER A 214 5.50 -7.88 -19.88
N GLN A 215 4.54 -7.89 -18.95
CA GLN A 215 4.77 -8.38 -17.60
C GLN A 215 5.22 -9.85 -17.60
N GLU A 216 4.62 -10.69 -18.44
CA GLU A 216 5.02 -12.09 -18.61
C GLU A 216 6.46 -12.23 -19.15
N GLU A 217 6.86 -11.38 -20.08
CA GLU A 217 8.24 -11.36 -20.60
C GLU A 217 9.23 -10.83 -19.55
N LEU A 218 8.81 -9.86 -18.76
CA LEU A 218 9.58 -9.29 -17.66
C LEU A 218 9.83 -10.32 -16.58
N ASP A 219 8.84 -11.09 -16.18
CA ASP A 219 8.97 -12.11 -15.13
C ASP A 219 9.83 -13.30 -15.55
N LYS A 220 9.97 -13.55 -16.86
CA LYS A 220 10.94 -14.50 -17.40
C LYS A 220 12.38 -13.96 -17.39
N ARG A 221 12.55 -12.63 -17.29
CA ARG A 221 13.85 -11.94 -17.46
C ARG A 221 14.41 -11.34 -16.18
N VAL A 222 13.57 -10.83 -15.28
CA VAL A 222 13.97 -10.13 -14.06
C VAL A 222 13.18 -10.69 -12.88
N SER A 223 13.85 -11.35 -11.95
CA SER A 223 13.21 -11.85 -10.73
C SER A 223 12.77 -10.70 -9.83
N ARG A 224 11.57 -10.82 -9.25
CA ARG A 224 11.05 -9.90 -8.21
C ARG A 224 11.38 -10.35 -6.79
N SER A 225 12.00 -11.52 -6.63
CA SER A 225 12.27 -12.16 -5.33
C SER A 225 12.98 -11.21 -4.35
N THR A 226 14.01 -10.50 -4.78
CA THR A 226 14.77 -9.57 -3.93
C THR A 226 13.96 -8.35 -3.50
N MET A 227 13.03 -7.88 -4.33
CA MET A 227 12.10 -6.81 -3.93
C MET A 227 11.09 -7.34 -2.90
N HIS A 228 10.53 -8.52 -3.12
CA HIS A 228 9.59 -9.14 -2.17
C HIS A 228 10.26 -9.47 -0.83
N GLU A 229 11.52 -9.92 -0.85
CA GLU A 229 12.31 -10.15 0.35
C GLU A 229 12.50 -8.84 1.12
N LEU A 230 12.92 -7.76 0.45
CA LEU A 230 13.05 -6.45 1.10
C LEU A 230 11.72 -5.96 1.68
N MET A 231 10.62 -6.07 0.93
CA MET A 231 9.28 -5.71 1.41
C MET A 231 8.89 -6.51 2.66
N ASN A 232 9.06 -7.83 2.65
CA ASN A 232 8.72 -8.68 3.79
C ASN A 232 9.57 -8.31 5.00
N ASN A 233 10.89 -8.14 4.82
CA ASN A 233 11.78 -7.74 5.92
C ASN A 233 11.38 -6.39 6.53
N ILE A 234 10.96 -5.41 5.71
CA ILE A 234 10.45 -4.13 6.20
C ILE A 234 9.14 -4.34 6.99
N ILE A 235 8.18 -5.08 6.43
CA ILE A 235 6.88 -5.37 7.08
C ILE A 235 7.08 -6.09 8.42
N ASP A 236 7.94 -7.10 8.45
CA ASP A 236 8.24 -7.90 9.64
C ASP A 236 8.99 -7.10 10.71
N SER A 237 9.57 -5.95 10.35
CA SER A 237 10.23 -5.04 11.28
C SER A 237 9.32 -3.95 11.84
N ILE A 238 8.06 -3.87 11.38
CA ILE A 238 7.08 -2.91 11.91
C ILE A 238 6.74 -3.31 13.34
N ASP A 239 6.90 -2.35 14.24
CA ASP A 239 6.59 -2.45 15.66
C ASP A 239 5.78 -1.22 16.09
N ILE A 240 4.79 -1.44 16.94
CA ILE A 240 3.85 -0.41 17.38
C ILE A 240 3.67 -0.53 18.88
N ASP A 241 3.82 0.59 19.56
CA ASP A 241 3.49 0.75 20.98
C ASP A 241 2.37 1.76 21.11
N LEU A 242 1.18 1.32 21.54
CA LEU A 242 -0.02 2.16 21.58
C LEU A 242 0.04 3.12 22.77
N SER A 243 -0.40 4.36 22.55
CA SER A 243 -0.62 5.29 23.65
C SER A 243 -1.70 4.77 24.61
N PRO A 244 -1.77 5.28 25.85
CA PRO A 244 -2.86 4.97 26.78
C PRO A 244 -4.24 5.23 26.17
N ASP A 245 -4.38 6.31 25.41
CA ASP A 245 -5.64 6.69 24.76
C ASP A 245 -6.03 5.72 23.65
N ALA A 246 -5.07 5.37 22.77
CA ALA A 246 -5.29 4.37 21.72
C ALA A 246 -5.59 2.98 22.31
N THR A 247 -4.97 2.64 23.43
CA THR A 247 -5.25 1.40 24.18
C THR A 247 -6.66 1.40 24.77
N ALA A 248 -7.11 2.52 25.31
CA ALA A 248 -8.48 2.68 25.82
C ALA A 248 -9.51 2.58 24.70
N GLN A 249 -9.25 3.23 23.55
CA GLN A 249 -10.07 3.12 22.34
C GLN A 249 -10.18 1.67 21.86
N LYS A 250 -9.05 0.98 21.72
CA LYS A 250 -9.00 -0.44 21.38
C LYS A 250 -9.80 -1.28 22.37
N THR A 251 -9.61 -1.09 23.67
CA THR A 251 -10.30 -1.89 24.69
C THR A 251 -11.81 -1.72 24.59
N LYS A 252 -12.30 -0.48 24.46
CA LYS A 252 -13.71 -0.16 24.27
C LYS A 252 -14.28 -0.74 22.98
N ALA A 253 -13.53 -0.69 21.88
CA ALA A 253 -13.96 -1.24 20.59
C ALA A 253 -14.08 -2.77 20.59
N LEU A 254 -13.37 -3.44 21.50
CA LEU A 254 -13.36 -4.88 21.64
C LEU A 254 -14.26 -5.39 22.78
N GLU A 255 -14.84 -4.49 23.59
CA GLU A 255 -15.76 -4.88 24.67
C GLU A 255 -16.97 -5.64 24.12
N GLY A 256 -17.24 -6.81 24.71
CA GLY A 256 -18.37 -7.65 24.32
C GLY A 256 -18.19 -8.43 23.01
N LEU A 257 -17.05 -8.33 22.33
CA LEU A 257 -16.75 -9.15 21.16
C LEU A 257 -16.23 -10.54 21.55
N HIS A 258 -16.88 -11.57 21.01
CA HIS A 258 -16.41 -12.96 21.13
C HIS A 258 -15.32 -13.30 20.13
N ASP A 259 -15.34 -12.68 18.94
CA ASP A 259 -14.34 -12.86 17.89
C ASP A 259 -13.72 -11.50 17.55
N THR A 260 -12.42 -11.40 17.79
CA THR A 260 -11.61 -10.21 17.52
C THR A 260 -10.72 -10.39 16.29
N SER A 261 -10.89 -11.49 15.55
CA SER A 261 -10.10 -11.82 14.38
C SER A 261 -10.66 -11.16 13.12
N LEU A 262 -9.77 -10.83 12.20
CA LEU A 262 -10.16 -10.51 10.82
C LEU A 262 -10.60 -11.79 10.09
N VAL A 263 -11.38 -11.65 9.02
CA VAL A 263 -11.73 -12.76 8.13
C VAL A 263 -10.46 -13.43 7.61
N SER A 264 -10.50 -14.76 7.51
CA SER A 264 -9.44 -15.55 6.89
C SER A 264 -9.34 -15.31 5.39
N GLU A 265 -10.47 -15.00 4.76
CA GLU A 265 -10.59 -14.76 3.32
C GLU A 265 -11.51 -13.55 3.07
N PHE A 266 -11.02 -12.61 2.27
CA PHE A 266 -11.79 -11.47 1.78
C PHE A 266 -11.81 -11.57 0.26
N LEU A 267 -13.00 -11.82 -0.30
CA LEU A 267 -13.14 -11.99 -1.74
C LEU A 267 -12.95 -10.65 -2.48
N PRO A 268 -12.36 -10.67 -3.69
CA PRO A 268 -12.24 -9.46 -4.50
C PRO A 268 -13.58 -8.75 -4.68
N LEU A 269 -13.54 -7.43 -4.54
CA LEU A 269 -14.69 -6.55 -4.67
C LEU A 269 -15.18 -6.53 -6.12
N LYS A 270 -16.51 -6.49 -6.27
CA LYS A 270 -17.17 -6.33 -7.56
C LYS A 270 -17.62 -4.89 -7.70
N TRP A 271 -16.97 -4.13 -8.58
CA TRP A 271 -17.31 -2.73 -8.86
C TRP A 271 -18.28 -2.53 -10.03
N SER A 272 -18.71 -3.61 -10.69
CA SER A 272 -19.49 -3.58 -11.93
C SER A 272 -20.85 -2.90 -11.77
N ASP A 273 -21.38 -2.89 -10.56
CA ASP A 273 -22.75 -2.47 -10.26
C ASP A 273 -22.84 -1.03 -9.75
N LEU A 274 -21.69 -0.37 -9.49
CA LEU A 274 -21.65 0.97 -8.88
C LEU A 274 -22.17 2.08 -9.82
N LYS A 275 -22.13 1.87 -11.15
CA LYS A 275 -22.67 2.84 -12.13
C LYS A 275 -24.20 2.87 -12.17
N HIS A 276 -24.87 1.72 -12.02
CA HIS A 276 -26.35 1.66 -12.09
C HIS A 276 -27.04 2.40 -10.94
N ASN A 277 -26.39 2.57 -9.78
CA ASN A 277 -26.99 3.25 -8.64
C ASN A 277 -26.86 4.78 -8.66
N ASN A 278 -25.93 5.33 -9.46
CA ASN A 278 -25.75 6.78 -9.57
C ASN A 278 -26.65 7.40 -10.65
N GLU A 279 -27.07 6.62 -11.65
CA GLU A 279 -28.04 7.08 -12.67
C GLU A 279 -29.48 7.10 -12.13
N VAL A 280 -29.84 6.19 -11.23
CA VAL A 280 -31.20 6.15 -10.64
C VAL A 280 -31.44 7.31 -9.65
N LYS A 281 -30.40 7.96 -9.14
CA LYS A 281 -30.53 9.12 -8.23
C LYS A 281 -30.59 10.48 -8.91
N GLN A 282 -30.55 10.56 -10.24
CA GLN A 282 -30.74 11.81 -11.00
C GLN A 282 -32.15 11.96 -11.59
N LEU A 283 -33.06 11.06 -11.26
CA LEU A 283 -34.47 11.13 -11.63
C LEU A 283 -35.34 10.90 -10.40
N ASP A 284 -35.35 11.88 -9.49
CA ASP A 284 -36.45 12.15 -8.55
C ASP A 284 -36.38 13.61 -8.05
#